data_AF-A0A4P5WWZ7-F1
#
_entry.id   AF-A0A4P5WWZ7-F1
#
_cell.length_a   1.000
_cell.length_b   1.000
_cell.length_c   1.000
_cell.angle_alpha   90.00
_cell.angle_beta   90.00
_cell.angle_gamma   90.00
#
_symmetry.space_group_name_H-M   'P 1'
#
loop_
_entity.id
_entity.type
_entity.pdbx_description
1 polymer ?
#
loop_
_entity_poly.entity_id
_entity_poly.type
_entity_poly.pdbx_seq_one_letter_code
_entity_poly.pdbx_strand_id
1 'polypeptide(L)'
;MPRFVILEHVNAPDDPLGRHYDLLLEQGPACRTWRLAALPECGGAAVAAVEAPPHRLAWLDHDAGTVSGGRGFARRIDGGAYEPELSPAGATSRATTIEATLAGGQFRGRLVLRAHEDRWLVRLDPQPPGAALREG
;
A
#
# COMPACT_ATOMS: atom_id res chain seq x y z
N MET A 1 -0.54 -16.62 -0.15
CA MET A 1 -1.03 -15.34 -0.70
C MET A 1 0.03 -14.27 -0.46
N PRO A 2 0.27 -13.33 -1.39
CA PRO A 2 1.20 -12.24 -1.16
C PRO A 2 0.70 -11.34 -0.02
N ARG A 3 1.62 -10.73 0.72
CA ARG A 3 1.33 -9.92 1.91
C ARG A 3 1.39 -8.43 1.63
N PHE A 4 0.70 -7.66 2.47
CA PHE A 4 0.86 -6.21 2.53
C PHE A 4 1.18 -5.76 3.96
N VAL A 5 1.79 -4.57 4.07
CA VAL A 5 1.92 -3.84 5.33
C VAL A 5 1.68 -2.35 5.09
N ILE A 6 1.07 -1.70 6.07
CA ILE A 6 1.00 -0.24 6.17
C ILE A 6 1.81 0.19 7.39
N LEU A 7 2.81 1.03 7.16
CA LEU A 7 3.71 1.57 8.18
C LEU A 7 3.44 3.06 8.37
N GLU A 8 3.41 3.52 9.61
CA GLU A 8 3.63 4.93 9.94
C GLU A 8 5.13 5.17 9.99
N HIS A 9 5.61 6.18 9.26
CA HIS A 9 7.02 6.58 9.27
C HIS A 9 7.12 8.03 9.73
N VAL A 10 7.81 8.25 10.85
CA VAL A 10 8.04 9.58 11.43
C VAL A 10 9.52 9.94 11.43
N ASN A 11 9.79 11.26 11.42
CA ASN A 11 11.13 11.84 11.53
C ASN A 11 12.10 11.38 10.42
N ALA A 12 11.59 11.14 9.22
CA ALA A 12 12.41 10.90 8.04
C ALA A 12 13.04 12.23 7.58
N PRO A 13 14.36 12.33 7.34
CA PRO A 13 15.02 13.59 6.95
C PRO A 13 14.51 14.21 5.66
N ASP A 14 13.96 13.39 4.76
CA ASP A 14 13.40 13.78 3.46
C ASP A 14 11.88 14.06 3.53
N ASP A 15 11.29 14.02 4.72
CA ASP A 15 9.88 14.30 4.95
C ASP A 15 9.69 15.63 5.70
N PRO A 16 9.36 16.74 4.99
CA PRO A 16 9.18 18.04 5.62
C PRO A 16 7.95 18.10 6.54
N LEU A 17 7.00 17.17 6.42
CA LEU A 17 5.82 17.08 7.30
C LEU A 17 6.12 16.26 8.56
N GLY A 18 7.25 15.57 8.60
CA GLY A 18 7.71 14.75 9.73
C GLY A 18 6.93 13.46 9.95
N ARG A 19 5.93 13.16 9.09
CA ARG A 19 5.13 11.93 9.13
C ARG A 19 4.53 11.64 7.76
N HIS A 20 4.67 10.39 7.34
CA HIS A 20 3.94 9.81 6.22
C HIS A 20 3.58 8.34 6.52
N TYR A 21 2.92 7.71 5.56
CA TYR A 21 2.56 6.30 5.64
C TYR A 21 3.13 5.55 4.45
N ASP A 22 3.72 4.39 4.66
CA ASP A 22 4.21 3.54 3.58
C ASP A 22 3.28 2.34 3.40
N LEU A 23 2.81 2.15 2.17
CA LEU A 23 2.12 0.94 1.73
C LEU A 23 3.09 0.06 0.98
N LEU A 24 3.31 -1.16 1.46
CA LEU A 24 4.18 -2.14 0.84
C LEU A 24 3.32 -3.34 0.39
N LEU A 25 3.46 -3.73 -0.88
CA LEU A 25 2.84 -4.93 -1.45
C LEU A 25 3.94 -5.92 -1.86
N GLU A 26 3.89 -7.15 -1.34
CA GLU A 26 4.80 -8.23 -1.71
C GLU A 26 4.70 -8.61 -3.20
N GLN A 27 5.74 -8.33 -3.98
CA GLN A 27 5.78 -8.61 -5.42
C GLN A 27 7.09 -9.32 -5.80
N GLY A 28 7.03 -10.66 -5.82
CA GLY A 28 8.19 -11.49 -6.11
C GLY A 28 9.28 -11.34 -5.03
N PRO A 29 10.51 -10.92 -5.37
CA PRO A 29 11.63 -10.87 -4.43
C PRO A 29 11.66 -9.60 -3.54
N ALA A 30 10.75 -8.65 -3.73
CA ALA A 30 10.73 -7.37 -3.02
C ALA A 30 9.31 -6.84 -2.83
N CYS A 31 9.16 -5.77 -2.06
CA CYS A 31 7.91 -5.03 -1.92
C CYS A 31 7.86 -3.89 -2.92
N ARG A 32 6.79 -3.81 -3.70
CA ARG A 32 6.43 -2.57 -4.40
C ARG A 32 5.85 -1.61 -3.37
N THR A 33 6.34 -0.36 -3.36
CA THR A 33 6.14 0.54 -2.22
C THR A 33 5.62 1.90 -2.66
N TRP A 34 4.70 2.46 -1.88
CA TRP A 34 4.23 3.84 -2.04
C TRP A 34 4.25 4.57 -0.72
N ARG A 35 4.74 5.82 -0.76
CA ARG A 35 4.59 6.80 0.31
C ARG A 35 3.25 7.52 0.12
N LEU A 36 2.35 7.39 1.07
CA LEU A 36 1.02 7.98 1.10
C LEU A 36 1.02 9.25 1.95
N ALA A 37 0.32 10.28 1.46
CA ALA A 37 0.14 11.54 2.18
C ALA A 37 -0.81 11.41 3.39
N ALA A 38 -1.72 10.44 3.34
CA ALA A 38 -2.68 10.13 4.40
C ALA A 38 -3.11 8.66 4.29
N LEU A 39 -3.69 8.11 5.36
CA LEU A 39 -4.31 6.78 5.28
C LEU A 39 -5.63 6.88 4.48
N PRO A 40 -5.88 5.97 3.53
CA PRO A 40 -7.14 5.95 2.81
C PRO A 40 -8.26 5.45 3.72
N GLU A 41 -9.33 6.22 3.85
CA GLU A 41 -10.55 5.78 4.53
C GLU A 41 -11.38 4.89 3.59
N CYS A 42 -12.00 3.84 4.14
CA CYS A 42 -12.86 2.95 3.36
C CYS A 42 -14.08 3.70 2.82
N GLY A 43 -14.26 3.71 1.50
CA GLY A 43 -15.30 4.49 0.82
C GLY A 43 -15.02 6.00 0.77
N GLY A 44 -13.84 6.42 1.22
CA GLY A 44 -13.41 7.82 1.23
C GLY A 44 -12.83 8.30 -0.09
N ALA A 45 -12.36 9.55 -0.08
CA ALA A 45 -11.66 10.14 -1.22
C ALA A 45 -10.30 9.46 -1.45
N ALA A 46 -9.81 9.52 -2.69
CA ALA A 46 -8.47 9.04 -3.00
C ALA A 46 -7.40 9.93 -2.32
N VAL A 47 -6.36 9.30 -1.78
CA VAL A 47 -5.20 9.97 -1.19
C VAL A 47 -4.05 10.01 -2.19
N ALA A 48 -3.28 11.10 -2.16
CA ALA A 48 -2.08 11.21 -2.97
C ALA A 48 -0.99 10.28 -2.45
N ALA A 49 -0.24 9.67 -3.37
CA ALA A 49 0.91 8.84 -3.07
C ALA A 49 2.02 9.03 -4.11
N VAL A 50 3.23 8.69 -3.70
CA VAL A 50 4.42 8.65 -4.56
C VAL A 50 5.00 7.25 -4.49
N GLU A 51 5.30 6.65 -5.64
CA GLU A 51 5.98 5.36 -5.68
C GLU A 51 7.42 5.52 -5.19
N ALA A 52 7.79 4.67 -4.23
CA ALA A 52 9.10 4.67 -3.60
C ALA A 52 9.94 3.48 -4.11
N PRO A 53 11.27 3.52 -3.93
CA PRO A 53 12.12 2.38 -4.26
C PRO A 53 11.62 1.09 -3.60
N PRO A 54 11.81 -0.09 -4.25
CA PRO A 54 11.39 -1.36 -3.68
C PRO A 54 11.99 -1.62 -2.30
N HIS A 55 11.16 -2.10 -1.37
CA HIS A 55 11.59 -2.46 -0.02
C HIS A 55 11.90 -3.96 0.08
N ARG A 56 12.77 -4.32 1.04
CA ARG A 56 13.05 -5.73 1.36
C ARG A 56 11.83 -6.38 2.00
N LEU A 57 11.59 -7.66 1.70
CA LEU A 57 10.48 -8.44 2.26
C LEU A 57 10.44 -8.46 3.80
N ALA A 58 11.59 -8.33 4.47
CA ALA A 58 11.66 -8.26 5.93
C ALA A 58 10.82 -7.12 6.55
N TRP A 59 10.50 -6.06 5.79
CA TRP A 59 9.61 -5.00 6.25
C TRP A 59 8.15 -5.45 6.40
N LEU A 60 7.74 -6.53 5.72
CA LEU A 60 6.40 -7.12 5.85
C LEU A 60 6.15 -7.70 7.24
N ASP A 61 7.21 -7.94 8.03
CA ASP A 61 7.19 -8.48 9.39
C ASP A 61 7.66 -7.45 10.44
N HIS A 62 7.95 -6.21 10.03
CA HIS A 62 8.38 -5.14 10.94
C HIS A 62 7.23 -4.68 11.85
N ASP A 63 7.45 -4.65 13.17
CA ASP A 63 6.46 -4.15 14.13
C ASP A 63 6.68 -2.68 14.47
N ALA A 64 7.83 -2.35 15.04
CA ALA A 64 8.21 -0.98 15.37
C ALA A 64 9.73 -0.88 15.55
N GLY A 65 10.33 0.22 15.10
CA GLY A 65 11.77 0.41 15.29
C GLY A 65 12.37 1.55 14.48
N THR A 66 13.61 1.92 14.84
CA THR A 66 14.39 2.94 14.13
C THR A 66 14.76 2.48 12.72
N VAL A 67 14.59 3.36 11.74
CA VAL A 67 15.06 3.14 10.38
C VAL A 67 16.55 3.45 10.31
N SER A 68 17.33 2.52 9.76
CA SER A 68 18.79 2.63 9.67
C SER A 68 19.26 3.92 8.99
N GLY A 69 20.45 4.40 9.35
CA GLY A 69 21.03 5.62 8.76
C GLY A 69 20.39 6.91 9.27
N GLY A 70 19.80 6.89 10.46
CA GLY A 70 19.16 8.08 11.06
C GLY A 70 17.90 8.52 10.32
N ARG A 71 17.22 7.60 9.64
CA ARG A 71 16.07 7.90 8.78
C ARG A 71 14.74 7.89 9.53
N GLY A 72 14.74 8.13 10.83
CA GLY A 72 13.51 8.19 11.64
C GLY A 72 13.08 6.85 12.24
N PHE A 73 11.77 6.69 12.45
CA PHE A 73 11.16 5.53 13.11
C PHE A 73 9.94 5.06 12.32
N ALA A 74 9.84 3.74 12.12
CA ALA A 74 8.73 3.12 11.41
C ALA A 74 7.96 2.19 12.36
N ARG A 75 6.63 2.21 12.27
CA ARG A 75 5.72 1.38 13.08
C ARG A 75 4.59 0.83 12.22
N ARG A 76 4.27 -0.45 12.38
CA ARG A 76 3.10 -1.07 11.76
C ARG A 76 1.82 -0.44 12.27
N ILE A 77 0.98 -0.06 11.32
CA ILE A 77 -0.43 0.24 11.56
C ILE A 77 -1.24 -1.02 11.33
N ASP A 78 -1.03 -1.68 10.19
CA ASP A 78 -1.74 -2.89 9.82
C ASP A 78 -0.94 -3.72 8.83
N GLY A 79 -1.32 -4.99 8.67
CA GLY A 79 -0.80 -5.85 7.61
C GLY A 79 -1.62 -7.13 7.50
N GLY A 80 -1.45 -7.83 6.40
CA GLY A 80 -2.21 -9.04 6.14
C GLY A 80 -1.94 -9.62 4.76
N ALA A 81 -2.83 -10.48 4.29
CA ALA A 81 -2.80 -11.00 2.93
C ALA A 81 -3.48 -10.03 1.96
N TYR A 82 -3.11 -10.10 0.69
CA TYR A 82 -3.89 -9.50 -0.38
C TYR A 82 -4.01 -10.43 -1.58
N GLU A 83 -5.03 -10.20 -2.40
CA GLU A 83 -5.25 -10.89 -3.68
C GLU A 83 -5.22 -9.86 -4.82
N PRO A 84 -4.27 -9.95 -5.77
CA PRO A 84 -4.26 -9.08 -6.95
C PRO A 84 -5.50 -9.32 -7.81
N GLU A 85 -6.18 -8.25 -8.23
CA GLU A 85 -7.27 -8.33 -9.20
C GLU A 85 -6.69 -8.25 -10.62
N LEU A 86 -6.98 -9.27 -11.43
CA LEU A 86 -6.57 -9.27 -12.84
C LEU A 86 -7.42 -8.25 -13.60
N SER A 87 -6.77 -7.23 -14.15
CA SER A 87 -7.43 -6.36 -15.12
C SER A 87 -7.79 -7.18 -16.37
N PRO A 88 -8.98 -7.00 -16.96
CA PRO A 88 -9.33 -7.64 -18.22
C PRO A 88 -8.29 -7.32 -19.30
N ALA A 89 -7.82 -8.34 -20.00
CA ALA A 89 -6.91 -8.16 -21.13
C ALA A 89 -7.59 -7.29 -22.19
N GLY A 90 -7.00 -6.13 -22.50
CA GLY A 90 -7.50 -5.20 -23.51
C GLY A 90 -7.91 -3.81 -23.01
N ALA A 91 -7.75 -3.50 -21.72
CA ALA A 91 -7.92 -2.13 -21.22
C ALA A 91 -6.85 -1.19 -21.84
N THR A 92 -7.25 -0.42 -22.85
CA THR A 92 -6.44 0.57 -23.58
C THR A 92 -6.23 1.86 -22.78
N SER A 93 -5.95 1.73 -21.49
CA SER A 93 -5.63 2.85 -20.60
C SER A 93 -4.14 3.17 -20.67
N ARG A 94 -3.79 4.45 -20.88
CA ARG A 94 -2.41 4.96 -20.73
C ARG A 94 -1.98 5.02 -19.25
N ALA A 95 -2.94 4.98 -18.32
CA ALA A 95 -2.70 5.01 -16.88
C ALA A 95 -2.57 3.59 -16.33
N THR A 96 -1.44 3.29 -15.67
CA THR A 96 -1.26 2.06 -14.91
C THR A 96 -2.23 2.04 -13.73
N THR A 97 -3.00 0.96 -13.61
CA THR A 97 -3.93 0.73 -12.49
C THR A 97 -3.55 -0.59 -11.83
N ILE A 98 -3.47 -0.58 -10.50
CA ILE A 98 -3.27 -1.77 -9.67
C ILE A 98 -4.49 -1.90 -8.79
N GLU A 99 -5.08 -3.08 -8.81
CA GLU A 99 -6.26 -3.42 -8.02
C GLU A 99 -5.95 -4.66 -7.21
N ALA A 100 -6.33 -4.64 -5.94
CA ALA A 100 -6.08 -5.74 -5.02
C ALA A 100 -7.14 -5.75 -3.93
N THR A 101 -7.55 -6.93 -3.50
CA THR A 101 -8.36 -7.08 -2.30
C THR A 101 -7.45 -7.28 -1.09
N LEU A 102 -7.54 -6.41 -0.09
CA LEU A 102 -6.79 -6.48 1.17
C LEU A 102 -7.59 -7.22 2.26
N ALA A 103 -6.88 -8.03 3.05
CA ALA A 103 -7.38 -8.59 4.31
C ALA A 103 -6.38 -8.38 5.45
N GLY A 104 -6.30 -7.14 5.95
CA GLY A 104 -5.65 -6.80 7.22
C GLY A 104 -6.65 -6.72 8.38
N GLY A 105 -6.23 -6.23 9.54
CA GLY A 105 -7.12 -5.96 10.67
C GLY A 105 -8.01 -4.73 10.44
N GLN A 106 -7.40 -3.63 10.00
CA GLN A 106 -8.01 -2.31 9.81
C GLN A 106 -8.27 -2.01 8.33
N PHE A 107 -7.37 -2.42 7.45
CA PHE A 107 -7.42 -2.18 6.01
C PHE A 107 -7.92 -3.45 5.31
N ARG A 108 -9.22 -3.43 5.00
CA ARG A 108 -9.94 -4.53 4.34
C ARG A 108 -10.75 -3.98 3.17
N GLY A 109 -10.86 -4.76 2.10
CA GLY A 109 -11.62 -4.39 0.90
C GLY A 109 -10.71 -4.09 -0.29
N ARG A 110 -11.25 -3.38 -1.28
CA ARG A 110 -10.61 -3.22 -2.58
C ARG A 110 -9.71 -1.99 -2.61
N LEU A 111 -8.41 -2.24 -2.63
CA LEU A 111 -7.38 -1.25 -2.86
C LEU A 111 -7.25 -0.96 -4.35
N VAL A 112 -7.27 0.32 -4.71
CA VAL A 112 -7.08 0.80 -6.08
C VAL A 112 -5.95 1.84 -6.08
N LEU A 113 -4.86 1.54 -6.78
CA LEU A 113 -3.80 2.50 -7.06
C LEU A 113 -3.83 2.88 -8.54
N ARG A 114 -3.91 4.16 -8.85
CA ARG A 114 -3.88 4.68 -10.23
C ARG A 114 -2.71 5.63 -10.40
N ALA A 115 -1.87 5.36 -11.39
CA ALA A 115 -0.85 6.30 -11.83
C ALA A 115 -1.50 7.43 -12.63
N HIS A 116 -1.19 8.67 -12.28
CA HIS A 116 -1.66 9.88 -12.96
C HIS A 116 -0.49 10.85 -13.12
N GLU A 117 0.04 10.95 -14.34
CA GLU A 117 1.21 11.78 -14.68
C GLU A 117 2.40 11.43 -13.76
N ASP A 118 2.69 12.31 -12.78
CA ASP A 118 3.84 12.19 -11.87
C ASP A 118 3.46 11.73 -10.45
N ARG A 119 2.21 11.32 -10.23
CA ARG A 119 1.73 10.88 -8.92
C ARG A 119 0.86 9.64 -8.98
N TRP A 120 0.71 8.99 -7.84
CA TRP A 120 -0.27 7.93 -7.64
C TRP A 120 -1.45 8.45 -6.82
N LEU A 121 -2.63 7.94 -7.12
CA LEU A 121 -3.83 8.09 -6.29
C LEU A 121 -4.20 6.73 -5.72
N VAL A 122 -4.37 6.66 -4.42
CA VAL A 122 -4.71 5.44 -3.69
C VAL A 122 -6.11 5.58 -3.11
N ARG A 123 -6.97 4.60 -3.32
CA ARG A 123 -8.30 4.54 -2.73
C ARG A 123 -8.55 3.17 -2.12
N LEU A 124 -9.28 3.14 -1.01
CA LEU A 124 -9.80 1.92 -0.41
C LEU A 124 -11.32 1.92 -0.55
N ASP A 125 -11.84 0.98 -1.34
CA ASP A 125 -13.27 0.78 -1.52
C ASP A 125 -13.75 -0.40 -0.65
N PRO A 126 -15.01 -0.41 -0.21
CA PRO A 126 -15.60 -1.60 0.40
C PRO A 126 -15.51 -2.80 -0.55
N GLN A 127 -15.33 -3.99 0.02
CA GLN A 127 -15.37 -5.22 -0.78
C GLN A 127 -16.78 -5.39 -1.37
N PRO A 128 -16.92 -5.68 -2.68
CA PRO A 128 -18.22 -5.96 -3.25
C PRO A 128 -18.82 -7.22 -2.58
N PRO A 129 -20.15 -7.26 -2.35
CA PRO A 129 -20.81 -8.41 -1.76
C PRO A 129 -20.50 -9.68 -2.57
N GLY A 130 -20.00 -10.73 -1.91
CA GLY A 130 -19.73 -12.04 -2.52
C GLY A 130 -18.31 -12.27 -3.05
N ALA A 131 -17.45 -11.25 -3.06
CA ALA A 131 -16.02 -11.45 -3.32
C ALA A 131 -15.31 -11.90 -2.04
N ALA A 132 -15.52 -13.14 -1.58
CA ALA A 132 -14.68 -13.68 -0.52
C ALA A 132 -13.27 -13.94 -1.09
N LEU A 133 -12.23 -13.54 -0.35
CA LEU A 133 -10.88 -14.02 -0.62
C LEU A 133 -10.92 -15.54 -0.60
N ARG A 134 -10.45 -16.19 -1.65
CA ARG A 134 -10.45 -17.65 -1.68
C ARG A 134 -9.42 -18.14 -0.66
N GLU A 135 -9.91 -18.66 0.47
CA GLU A 135 -9.07 -19.43 1.39
C GLU A 135 -8.53 -20.63 0.60
N GLY A 136 -7.22 -20.59 0.34
CA GLY A 136 -6.48 -21.67 -0.30
C GLY A 136 -5.99 -22.68 0.72
#